data_AF-A0A951CVA2-F1
#
_entry.id   AF-A0A951CVA2-F1
#
_cell.length_a   1.000
_cell.length_b   1.000
_cell.length_c   1.000
_cell.angle_alpha   90.00
_cell.angle_beta   90.00
_cell.angle_gamma   90.00
#
_symmetry.space_group_name_H-M   'P 1'
#
loop_
_entity.id
_entity.type
_entity.pdbx_description
1 polymer ?
#
loop_
_entity_poly.entity_id
_entity_poly.type
_entity_poly.pdbx_seq_one_letter_code
_entity_poly.pdbx_strand_id
1 'polypeptide(L)'
;MTKKILLLSGSALLSACVLFGATIPAGTSGAPTAFGSISGTVDTSISNPFPTVSGGGTTMSASYTEWVVAPTGGNEYCAGCLDFIFRINNTGTSTTTNDIIEGVTTGSYASTFKLDIGYATTLNGAFLAGEDPASVSLSNTGTVRWDFSVPGDIAQGTNSQYLVVATNATAWTTGVVSVQNNNVSENNALVPASSVPEPMTMGLIGGGLAFFGLARLRKARKA
;
A
#
# COMPACT_ATOMS: atom_id res chain seq x y z
N MET A 1 49.93 -49.57 -4.81
CA MET A 1 49.33 -48.77 -3.72
C MET A 1 48.53 -47.64 -4.34
N THR A 2 47.21 -47.82 -4.49
CA THR A 2 46.34 -46.94 -5.27
C THR A 2 45.69 -45.92 -4.32
N LYS A 3 46.11 -44.65 -4.39
CA LYS A 3 45.57 -43.55 -3.59
C LYS A 3 44.16 -43.20 -4.08
N LYS A 4 43.13 -43.45 -3.25
CA LYS A 4 41.77 -42.95 -3.45
C LYS A 4 41.71 -41.49 -3.00
N ILE A 5 41.41 -40.58 -3.93
CA ILE A 5 41.16 -39.16 -3.66
C ILE A 5 39.65 -39.00 -3.44
N LEU A 6 39.26 -38.62 -2.22
CA LEU A 6 37.88 -38.36 -1.83
C LEU A 6 37.59 -36.87 -2.10
N LEU A 7 36.76 -36.59 -3.11
CA LEU A 7 36.27 -35.24 -3.40
C LEU A 7 35.06 -34.95 -2.49
N LEU A 8 35.26 -34.15 -1.44
CA LEU A 8 34.15 -33.59 -0.65
C LEU A 8 33.48 -32.47 -1.46
N SER A 9 32.24 -32.69 -1.89
CA SER A 9 31.38 -31.65 -2.45
C SER A 9 30.87 -30.74 -1.33
N GLY A 10 31.56 -29.62 -1.10
CA GLY A 10 31.09 -28.56 -0.21
C GLY A 10 29.87 -27.86 -0.84
N SER A 11 28.68 -28.20 -0.37
CA SER A 11 27.46 -27.46 -0.71
C SER A 11 27.48 -26.12 0.02
N ALA A 12 27.73 -25.04 -0.72
CA ALA A 12 27.61 -23.69 -0.20
C ALA A 12 26.13 -23.34 -0.03
N LEU A 13 25.67 -23.28 1.21
CA LEU A 13 24.37 -22.71 1.58
C LEU A 13 24.44 -21.19 1.30
N LEU A 14 23.97 -20.78 0.12
CA LEU A 14 23.64 -19.38 -0.14
C LEU A 14 22.46 -18.98 0.77
N SER A 15 22.78 -18.33 1.89
CA SER A 15 21.78 -17.67 2.71
C SER A 15 21.30 -16.43 1.96
N ALA A 16 20.15 -16.53 1.29
CA ALA A 16 19.47 -15.37 0.74
C ALA A 16 19.10 -14.44 1.90
N CYS A 17 19.82 -13.32 2.04
CA CYS A 17 19.42 -12.26 2.93
C CYS A 17 18.13 -11.68 2.36
N VAL A 18 16.98 -12.08 2.94
CA VAL A 18 15.71 -11.45 2.62
C VAL A 18 15.79 -10.05 3.23
N LEU A 19 16.10 -9.06 2.40
CA LEU A 19 15.98 -7.66 2.77
C LEU A 19 14.49 -7.40 2.98
N PHE A 20 14.05 -7.46 4.23
CA PHE A 20 12.77 -6.87 4.61
C PHE A 20 12.87 -5.38 4.31
N GLY A 21 11.90 -4.85 3.55
CA GLY A 21 11.76 -3.42 3.34
C GLY A 21 11.77 -2.70 4.69
N ALA A 22 12.42 -1.54 4.74
CA ALA A 22 12.47 -0.76 5.95
C ALA A 22 11.07 -0.20 6.22
N THR A 23 10.34 -0.80 7.16
CA THR A 23 9.04 -0.27 7.57
C THR A 23 9.20 1.17 8.04
N ILE A 24 8.40 2.08 7.49
CA ILE A 24 8.49 3.52 7.76
C ILE A 24 7.61 3.84 8.96
N PRO A 25 8.17 4.28 10.10
CA PRO A 25 7.36 4.66 11.25
C PRO A 25 6.43 5.84 10.92
N ALA A 26 5.26 5.87 11.55
CA ALA A 26 4.36 7.02 11.45
C ALA A 26 5.07 8.31 11.92
N GLY A 27 4.83 9.39 11.17
CA GLY A 27 5.46 10.70 11.37
C GLY A 27 6.86 10.83 10.76
N THR A 28 7.32 9.86 9.97
CA THR A 28 8.68 9.86 9.39
C THR A 28 8.66 9.76 7.86
N SER A 29 9.84 10.00 7.27
CA SER A 29 10.12 9.80 5.85
C SER A 29 11.34 8.90 5.68
N GLY A 30 11.44 8.24 4.53
CA GLY A 30 12.52 7.33 4.20
C GLY A 30 12.61 7.04 2.72
N ALA A 31 13.58 6.20 2.36
CA ALA A 31 13.68 5.65 1.02
C ALA A 31 12.53 4.64 0.79
N PRO A 32 11.94 4.61 -0.42
CA PRO A 32 10.89 3.66 -0.75
C PRO A 32 11.43 2.24 -0.87
N THR A 33 10.63 1.27 -0.46
CA THR A 33 10.92 -0.14 -0.71
C THR A 33 10.76 -0.46 -2.20
N ALA A 34 11.82 -0.96 -2.83
CA ALA A 34 11.76 -1.48 -4.19
C ALA A 34 11.23 -2.92 -4.14
N PHE A 35 9.91 -3.08 -4.28
CA PHE A 35 9.27 -4.38 -4.34
C PHE A 35 9.70 -5.12 -5.61
N GLY A 36 9.85 -6.44 -5.48
CA GLY A 36 10.01 -7.32 -6.63
C GLY A 36 8.74 -7.37 -7.50
N SER A 37 8.65 -8.36 -8.38
CA SER A 37 7.41 -8.58 -9.13
C SER A 37 6.26 -8.95 -8.18
N ILE A 38 5.21 -8.13 -8.17
CA ILE A 38 4.00 -8.43 -7.43
C ILE A 38 3.15 -9.37 -8.27
N SER A 39 2.73 -10.49 -7.68
CA SER A 39 1.82 -11.44 -8.33
C SER A 39 0.69 -11.80 -7.39
N GLY A 40 -0.54 -11.82 -7.87
CA GLY A 40 -1.71 -12.00 -7.02
C GLY A 40 -3.03 -11.90 -7.77
N THR A 41 -4.10 -12.20 -7.04
CA THR A 41 -5.46 -11.98 -7.54
C THR A 41 -5.83 -10.53 -7.33
N VAL A 42 -6.27 -9.85 -8.39
CA VAL A 42 -6.88 -8.52 -8.28
C VAL A 42 -8.28 -8.71 -7.70
N ASP A 43 -8.50 -8.23 -6.49
CA ASP A 43 -9.82 -8.26 -5.84
C ASP A 43 -10.74 -7.20 -6.47
N THR A 44 -10.22 -5.99 -6.65
CA THR A 44 -10.92 -4.89 -7.33
C THR A 44 -9.93 -3.91 -7.96
N SER A 45 -10.43 -3.09 -8.87
CA SER A 45 -9.67 -1.99 -9.47
C SER A 45 -10.57 -0.81 -9.80
N ILE A 46 -10.03 0.40 -9.67
CA ILE A 46 -10.67 1.65 -10.11
C ILE A 46 -9.72 2.42 -11.02
N SER A 47 -10.28 3.16 -11.98
CA SER A 47 -9.50 4.00 -12.88
C SER A 47 -10.28 5.27 -13.17
N ASN A 48 -9.74 6.43 -12.78
CA ASN A 48 -10.42 7.70 -12.94
C ASN A 48 -9.42 8.81 -13.32
N PRO A 49 -9.86 9.82 -14.10
CA PRO A 49 -9.10 11.05 -14.24
C PRO A 49 -9.20 11.89 -12.94
N PHE A 50 -8.13 12.60 -12.60
CA PHE A 50 -8.21 13.68 -11.62
C PHE A 50 -8.89 14.91 -12.24
N PRO A 51 -9.64 15.71 -11.47
CA PRO A 51 -10.07 17.03 -11.92
C PRO A 51 -8.87 17.87 -12.38
N THR A 52 -8.95 18.48 -13.56
CA THR A 52 -7.93 19.43 -14.00
C THR A 52 -7.94 20.65 -13.10
N VAL A 53 -6.78 20.99 -12.53
CA VAL A 53 -6.60 22.17 -11.68
C VAL A 53 -5.61 23.12 -12.32
N SER A 54 -5.88 24.43 -12.25
CA SER A 54 -5.00 25.46 -12.81
C SER A 54 -4.78 26.57 -11.78
N GLY A 55 -3.53 26.99 -11.63
CA GLY A 55 -3.13 27.98 -10.63
C GLY A 55 -1.64 28.30 -10.77
N GLY A 56 -1.24 29.55 -10.50
CA GLY A 56 0.17 29.95 -10.54
C GLY A 56 0.86 29.81 -11.90
N GLY A 57 0.11 29.83 -13.01
CA GLY A 57 0.64 29.64 -14.36
C GLY A 57 0.93 28.18 -14.73
N THR A 58 0.42 27.24 -13.94
CA THR A 58 0.49 25.80 -14.22
C THR A 58 -0.93 25.22 -14.34
N THR A 59 -1.09 24.20 -15.17
CA THR A 59 -2.32 23.42 -15.30
C THR A 59 -1.92 21.97 -15.09
N MET A 60 -2.45 21.32 -14.06
CA MET A 60 -2.17 19.91 -13.77
C MET A 60 -3.31 19.04 -14.29
N SER A 61 -2.98 18.05 -15.11
CA SER A 61 -3.93 17.02 -15.58
C SER A 61 -3.32 15.64 -15.41
N ALA A 62 -4.03 14.74 -14.74
CA ALA A 62 -3.56 13.40 -14.48
C ALA A 62 -4.73 12.41 -14.48
N SER A 63 -4.38 11.14 -14.56
CA SER A 63 -5.28 10.02 -14.29
C SER A 63 -4.56 9.01 -13.40
N TYR A 64 -5.31 8.17 -12.71
CA TYR A 64 -4.73 7.05 -11.99
C TYR A 64 -5.52 5.78 -12.26
N THR A 65 -4.82 4.67 -12.08
CA THR A 65 -5.45 3.36 -11.89
C THR A 65 -4.97 2.80 -10.57
N GLU A 66 -5.89 2.22 -9.82
CA GLU A 66 -5.60 1.58 -8.55
C GLU A 66 -6.09 0.13 -8.60
N TRP A 67 -5.30 -0.77 -8.03
CA TRP A 67 -5.63 -2.17 -7.83
C TRP A 67 -5.52 -2.52 -6.35
N VAL A 68 -6.52 -3.23 -5.84
CA VAL A 68 -6.43 -3.95 -4.57
C VAL A 68 -6.10 -5.39 -4.90
N VAL A 69 -4.92 -5.84 -4.48
CA VAL A 69 -4.38 -7.14 -4.85
C VAL A 69 -4.21 -7.98 -3.59
N ALA A 70 -4.63 -9.24 -3.66
CA ALA A 70 -4.27 -10.26 -2.69
C ALA A 70 -3.07 -11.06 -3.25
N PRO A 71 -1.83 -10.82 -2.78
CA PRO A 71 -0.66 -11.45 -3.38
C PRO A 71 -0.67 -12.98 -3.20
N THR A 72 -0.15 -13.69 -4.19
CA THR A 72 -0.04 -15.15 -4.16
C THR A 72 0.93 -15.56 -3.06
N GLY A 73 0.44 -16.25 -2.04
CA GLY A 73 1.22 -16.60 -0.86
C GLY A 73 1.17 -15.56 0.26
N GLY A 74 0.45 -14.45 0.06
CA GLY A 74 0.38 -13.33 0.99
C GLY A 74 1.47 -12.29 0.76
N ASN A 75 1.36 -11.16 1.46
CA ASN A 75 2.45 -10.20 1.60
C ASN A 75 3.26 -10.52 2.88
N GLU A 76 4.24 -9.68 3.20
CA GLU A 76 5.10 -9.83 4.38
C GLU A 76 4.35 -9.83 5.73
N TYR A 77 3.08 -9.41 5.77
CA TYR A 77 2.31 -9.33 7.01
C TYR A 77 1.45 -10.55 7.25
N CYS A 78 0.71 -11.02 6.24
CA CYS A 78 -0.12 -12.21 6.37
C CYS A 78 -0.54 -12.83 5.02
N ALA A 79 -0.98 -14.10 5.08
CA ALA A 79 -1.68 -14.74 3.99
C ALA A 79 -3.09 -14.13 3.83
N GLY A 80 -3.44 -13.71 2.61
CA GLY A 80 -4.72 -13.06 2.32
C GLY A 80 -4.80 -11.57 2.70
N CYS A 81 -3.69 -10.99 3.15
CA CYS A 81 -3.55 -9.55 3.29
C CYS A 81 -3.52 -8.86 1.92
N LEU A 82 -3.94 -7.61 1.89
CA LEU A 82 -4.11 -6.82 0.68
C LEU A 82 -2.95 -5.84 0.46
N ASP A 83 -2.60 -5.64 -0.80
CA ASP A 83 -1.73 -4.57 -1.26
C ASP A 83 -2.55 -3.56 -2.08
N PHE A 84 -2.31 -2.28 -1.83
CA PHE A 84 -2.94 -1.18 -2.57
C PHE A 84 -1.91 -0.63 -3.54
N ILE A 85 -2.20 -0.78 -4.83
CA ILE A 85 -1.24 -0.49 -5.89
C ILE A 85 -1.79 0.60 -6.78
N PHE A 86 -1.07 1.70 -6.91
CA PHE A 86 -1.45 2.85 -7.72
C PHE A 86 -0.53 2.98 -8.92
N ARG A 87 -1.08 3.45 -10.04
CA ARG A 87 -0.30 3.94 -11.18
C ARG A 87 -0.83 5.29 -11.59
N ILE A 88 0.03 6.29 -11.52
CA ILE A 88 -0.28 7.67 -11.92
C ILE A 88 0.18 7.87 -13.35
N ASN A 89 -0.67 8.48 -14.17
CA ASN A 89 -0.39 8.85 -15.54
C ASN A 89 -0.58 10.35 -15.68
N ASN A 90 0.49 11.09 -15.94
CA ASN A 90 0.43 12.52 -16.17
C ASN A 90 -0.08 12.77 -17.60
N THR A 91 -1.32 13.22 -17.72
CA THR A 91 -1.98 13.49 -19.01
C THR A 91 -1.87 14.95 -19.43
N GLY A 92 -1.04 15.72 -18.71
CA GLY A 92 -0.65 17.06 -19.06
C GLY A 92 -0.19 17.18 -20.51
N THR A 93 -0.63 18.25 -21.17
CA THR A 93 -0.22 18.56 -22.56
C THR A 93 0.61 19.84 -22.64
N SER A 94 0.86 20.50 -21.51
CA SER A 94 1.73 21.67 -21.48
C SER A 94 3.12 21.27 -21.97
N THR A 95 3.80 22.13 -22.71
CA THR A 95 5.20 21.89 -23.14
C THR A 95 6.21 22.55 -22.20
N THR A 96 5.73 23.18 -21.12
CA THR A 96 6.59 23.79 -20.10
C THR A 96 6.82 22.79 -18.97
N THR A 97 7.95 22.90 -18.28
CA THR A 97 8.32 22.09 -17.09
C THR A 97 7.38 22.26 -15.89
N ASN A 98 6.29 22.99 -16.06
CA ASN A 98 5.40 23.45 -15.00
C ASN A 98 4.24 22.47 -14.72
N ASP A 99 4.03 21.48 -15.58
CA ASP A 99 2.97 20.46 -15.45
C ASP A 99 3.61 19.09 -15.18
N ILE A 100 4.51 19.06 -14.20
CA ILE A 100 5.05 17.84 -13.61
C ILE A 100 4.22 17.49 -12.38
N ILE A 101 4.21 16.21 -12.00
CA ILE A 101 3.67 15.75 -10.72
C ILE A 101 4.84 15.42 -9.81
N GLU A 102 4.91 16.13 -8.69
CA GLU A 102 6.01 16.05 -7.70
C GLU A 102 5.60 15.21 -6.49
N GLY A 103 4.30 15.04 -6.26
CA GLY A 103 3.79 14.31 -5.11
C GLY A 103 2.52 13.53 -5.40
N VAL A 104 2.43 12.36 -4.79
CA VAL A 104 1.21 11.54 -4.79
C VAL A 104 0.91 11.20 -3.34
N THR A 105 -0.34 11.40 -2.90
CA THR A 105 -0.75 11.05 -1.54
C THR A 105 -1.98 10.17 -1.54
N THR A 106 -2.08 9.29 -0.55
CA THR A 106 -3.28 8.50 -0.28
C THR A 106 -3.50 8.42 1.23
N GLY A 107 -4.76 8.49 1.65
CA GLY A 107 -5.13 8.66 3.05
C GLY A 107 -5.69 7.42 3.74
N SER A 108 -6.04 7.56 5.02
CA SER A 108 -6.80 6.57 5.81
C SER A 108 -6.07 5.26 6.16
N TYR A 109 -4.74 5.24 6.09
CA TYR A 109 -3.93 4.12 6.62
C TYR A 109 -3.72 4.30 8.12
N ALA A 110 -4.81 4.17 8.89
CA ALA A 110 -4.83 4.36 10.34
C ALA A 110 -3.62 3.71 11.03
N SER A 111 -3.14 4.30 12.13
CA SER A 111 -1.94 3.86 12.87
C SER A 111 -1.99 2.42 13.41
N THR A 112 -3.12 1.74 13.28
CA THR A 112 -3.31 0.33 13.62
C THR A 112 -2.77 -0.63 12.55
N PHE A 113 -2.60 -0.16 11.32
CA PHE A 113 -2.06 -0.99 10.24
C PHE A 113 -0.54 -1.04 10.26
N LYS A 114 0.00 -2.21 9.94
CA LYS A 114 1.41 -2.33 9.54
C LYS A 114 1.50 -2.04 8.05
N LEU A 115 2.49 -1.25 7.66
CA LEU A 115 2.65 -0.73 6.31
C LEU A 115 4.11 -0.85 5.86
N ASP A 116 4.28 -1.28 4.61
CA ASP A 116 5.50 -1.06 3.84
C ASP A 116 5.11 -0.35 2.55
N ILE A 117 5.88 0.67 2.24
CA ILE A 117 5.53 1.68 1.25
C ILE A 117 6.68 1.80 0.28
N GLY A 118 6.35 1.77 -1.00
CA GLY A 118 7.39 1.85 -2.02
C GLY A 118 6.84 1.75 -3.42
N TYR A 119 7.57 1.05 -4.29
CA TYR A 119 7.21 0.87 -5.69
C TYR A 119 7.60 -0.50 -6.23
N ALA A 120 6.94 -0.92 -7.32
CA ALA A 120 7.26 -2.10 -8.09
C ALA A 120 7.28 -1.75 -9.59
N THR A 121 8.03 -2.53 -10.38
CA THR A 121 8.09 -2.38 -11.85
C THR A 121 7.20 -3.37 -12.60
N THR A 122 6.73 -4.41 -11.89
CA THR A 122 5.99 -5.52 -12.48
C THR A 122 4.82 -5.90 -11.61
N LEU A 123 3.62 -5.92 -12.20
CA LEU A 123 2.40 -6.40 -11.58
C LEU A 123 1.81 -7.52 -12.44
N ASN A 124 1.60 -8.70 -11.87
CA ASN A 124 1.07 -9.89 -12.55
C ASN A 124 1.81 -10.23 -13.87
N GLY A 125 3.14 -10.08 -13.85
CA GLY A 125 4.00 -10.33 -15.01
C GLY A 125 3.99 -9.21 -16.06
N ALA A 126 3.16 -8.18 -15.91
CA ALA A 126 3.17 -7.00 -16.75
C ALA A 126 4.21 -5.99 -16.23
N PHE A 127 5.35 -5.94 -16.91
CA PHE A 127 6.33 -4.88 -16.72
C PHE A 127 5.79 -3.57 -17.30
N LEU A 128 5.88 -2.49 -16.54
CA LEU A 128 5.56 -1.15 -17.02
C LEU A 128 6.67 -0.20 -16.60
N ALA A 129 7.18 0.56 -17.56
CA ALA A 129 8.12 1.63 -17.28
C ALA A 129 7.39 2.82 -16.65
N GLY A 130 8.10 3.54 -15.79
CA GLY A 130 7.66 4.76 -15.16
C GLY A 130 8.74 5.34 -14.26
N GLU A 131 8.42 6.47 -13.63
CA GLU A 131 9.30 7.17 -12.70
C GLU A 131 9.21 6.56 -11.30
N ASP A 132 10.37 6.37 -10.69
CA ASP A 132 10.49 5.86 -9.32
C ASP A 132 10.33 7.03 -8.33
N PRO A 133 9.59 6.85 -7.22
CA PRO A 133 9.56 7.86 -6.16
C PRO A 133 10.94 8.00 -5.53
N ALA A 134 11.36 9.23 -5.24
CA ALA A 134 12.63 9.53 -4.60
C ALA A 134 12.58 9.28 -3.09
N SER A 135 11.44 9.57 -2.46
CA SER A 135 11.20 9.29 -1.05
C SER A 135 9.74 8.97 -0.79
N VAL A 136 9.48 8.42 0.38
CA VAL A 136 8.14 8.16 0.88
C VAL A 136 8.02 8.64 2.32
N SER A 137 6.83 9.06 2.70
CA SER A 137 6.52 9.45 4.07
C SER A 137 5.18 8.89 4.52
N LEU A 138 5.10 8.64 5.82
CA LEU A 138 3.87 8.23 6.49
C LEU A 138 3.56 9.26 7.56
N SER A 139 2.44 9.95 7.46
CA SER A 139 2.02 10.91 8.48
C SER A 139 1.50 10.19 9.74
N ASN A 140 1.44 10.91 10.87
CA ASN A 140 0.80 10.40 12.09
C ASN A 140 -0.69 10.12 11.93
N THR A 141 -1.33 10.68 10.90
CA THR A 141 -2.76 10.48 10.58
C THR A 141 -2.97 9.34 9.58
N GLY A 142 -1.92 8.62 9.16
CA GLY A 142 -2.06 7.54 8.19
C GLY A 142 -2.15 8.01 6.75
N THR A 143 -1.58 9.18 6.43
CA THR A 143 -1.42 9.63 5.05
C THR A 143 -0.09 9.13 4.53
N VAL A 144 -0.14 8.31 3.49
CA VAL A 144 1.03 7.89 2.73
C VAL A 144 1.29 8.92 1.64
N ARG A 145 2.56 9.28 1.47
CA ARG A 145 3.00 10.17 0.41
C ARG A 145 4.22 9.60 -0.29
N TRP A 146 4.18 9.63 -1.62
CA TRP A 146 5.35 9.46 -2.47
C TRP A 146 5.77 10.82 -2.98
N ASP A 147 7.05 11.14 -2.80
CA ASP A 147 7.69 12.34 -3.30
C ASP A 147 8.59 11.98 -4.47
N PHE A 148 8.42 12.69 -5.56
CA PHE A 148 9.24 12.62 -6.76
C PHE A 148 10.18 13.84 -6.78
N SER A 149 11.37 13.67 -7.34
CA SER A 149 12.34 14.77 -7.39
C SER A 149 13.13 14.73 -8.68
N VAL A 150 13.30 15.87 -9.35
CA VAL A 150 14.11 16.05 -10.56
C VAL A 150 15.45 15.27 -10.50
N PRO A 151 15.76 14.42 -11.49
CA PRO A 151 15.02 14.25 -12.75
C PRO A 151 13.81 13.29 -12.70
N GLY A 152 13.48 12.68 -11.56
CA GLY A 152 12.45 11.65 -11.41
C GLY A 152 11.02 12.14 -11.18
N ASP A 153 10.68 13.37 -11.55
CA ASP A 153 9.28 13.82 -11.52
C ASP A 153 8.46 13.13 -12.60
N ILE A 154 7.16 12.92 -12.37
CA ILE A 154 6.30 12.34 -13.40
C ILE A 154 6.01 13.43 -14.44
N ALA A 155 6.85 13.49 -15.47
CA ALA A 155 6.74 14.40 -16.59
C ALA A 155 5.46 14.19 -17.42
N GLN A 156 5.11 15.18 -18.24
CA GLN A 156 3.95 15.07 -19.12
C GLN A 156 4.05 13.85 -20.04
N GLY A 157 2.96 13.11 -20.16
CA GLY A 157 2.89 11.90 -20.99
C GLY A 157 3.64 10.70 -20.43
N THR A 158 4.26 10.81 -19.24
CA THR A 158 4.90 9.68 -18.55
C THR A 158 4.01 9.16 -17.42
N ASN A 159 4.45 8.04 -16.84
CA ASN A 159 3.74 7.35 -15.77
C ASN A 159 4.66 7.22 -14.56
N SER A 160 4.09 7.06 -13.37
CA SER A 160 4.83 6.47 -12.26
C SER A 160 5.07 4.98 -12.51
N GLN A 161 6.03 4.41 -11.77
CA GLN A 161 5.98 2.98 -11.46
C GLN A 161 4.68 2.60 -10.74
N TYR A 162 4.48 1.32 -10.47
CA TYR A 162 3.44 0.91 -9.54
C TYR A 162 3.83 1.36 -8.13
N LEU A 163 3.08 2.30 -7.57
CA LEU A 163 3.25 2.77 -6.20
C LEU A 163 2.51 1.81 -5.28
N VAL A 164 3.17 1.27 -4.27
CA VAL A 164 2.68 0.12 -3.51
C VAL A 164 2.57 0.51 -2.04
N VAL A 165 1.43 0.17 -1.44
CA VAL A 165 1.24 0.11 0.00
C VAL A 165 0.85 -1.32 0.37
N ALA A 166 1.83 -2.08 0.86
CA ALA A 166 1.58 -3.40 1.43
C ALA A 166 1.05 -3.22 2.85
N THR A 167 -0.04 -3.89 3.21
CA THR A 167 -0.65 -3.75 4.53
C THR A 167 -1.11 -5.08 5.12
N ASN A 168 -1.30 -5.12 6.44
CA ASN A 168 -1.93 -6.25 7.11
C ASN A 168 -3.47 -6.25 7.05
N ALA A 169 -4.08 -5.42 6.22
CA ALA A 169 -5.53 -5.34 6.05
C ALA A 169 -6.06 -6.49 5.17
N THR A 170 -7.27 -6.97 5.48
CA THR A 170 -7.97 -8.03 4.74
C THR A 170 -9.24 -7.55 4.04
N ALA A 171 -9.56 -6.27 4.19
CA ALA A 171 -10.70 -5.62 3.58
C ALA A 171 -10.35 -4.17 3.20
N TRP A 172 -11.13 -3.60 2.29
CA TRP A 172 -10.96 -2.24 1.80
C TRP A 172 -12.27 -1.45 1.87
N THR A 173 -12.14 -0.13 1.88
CA THR A 173 -13.24 0.83 1.83
C THR A 173 -12.84 1.99 0.91
N THR A 174 -13.76 2.92 0.65
CA THR A 174 -13.43 4.14 -0.11
C THR A 174 -12.59 5.10 0.72
N GLY A 175 -11.55 5.65 0.10
CA GLY A 175 -10.71 6.72 0.64
C GLY A 175 -10.45 7.79 -0.41
N VAL A 176 -9.28 8.42 -0.35
CA VAL A 176 -8.89 9.52 -1.25
C VAL A 176 -7.44 9.35 -1.68
N VAL A 177 -7.19 9.61 -2.96
CA VAL A 177 -5.86 9.79 -3.56
C VAL A 177 -5.75 11.21 -4.08
N SER A 178 -4.57 11.80 -3.99
CA SER A 178 -4.26 13.12 -4.53
C SER A 178 -2.99 13.08 -5.37
N VAL A 179 -2.95 13.88 -6.43
CA VAL A 179 -1.70 14.28 -7.09
C VAL A 179 -1.40 15.73 -6.76
N GLN A 180 -0.12 16.06 -6.67
CA GLN A 180 0.35 17.35 -6.21
C GLN A 180 1.51 17.87 -7.04
N ASN A 181 1.46 19.16 -7.27
CA ASN A 181 2.57 20.02 -7.61
C ASN A 181 2.35 21.34 -6.85
N ASN A 182 2.52 22.50 -7.49
CA ASN A 182 2.05 23.80 -6.99
C ASN A 182 0.51 23.89 -6.78
N ASN A 183 -0.25 22.89 -7.24
CA ASN A 183 -1.68 22.70 -7.00
C ASN A 183 -1.95 21.28 -6.48
N VAL A 184 -3.14 21.06 -5.90
CA VAL A 184 -3.60 19.75 -5.43
C VAL A 184 -4.86 19.35 -6.19
N SER A 185 -4.93 18.11 -6.66
CA SER A 185 -6.14 17.52 -7.22
C SER A 185 -6.40 16.16 -6.60
N GLU A 186 -7.65 15.90 -6.24
CA GLU A 186 -8.07 14.74 -5.44
C GLU A 186 -9.16 13.94 -6.15
N ASN A 187 -9.21 12.63 -5.88
CA ASN A 187 -10.27 11.73 -6.32
C ASN A 187 -10.46 10.58 -5.31
N ASN A 188 -11.57 9.86 -5.42
CA ASN A 188 -11.87 8.71 -4.57
C ASN A 188 -10.87 7.58 -4.80
N ALA A 189 -10.31 7.02 -3.74
CA ALA A 189 -9.41 5.86 -3.80
C ALA A 189 -10.02 4.65 -3.09
N LEU A 190 -9.30 3.54 -3.07
CA LEU A 190 -9.51 2.44 -2.15
C LEU A 190 -8.44 2.49 -1.06
N VAL A 191 -8.84 2.19 0.16
CA VAL A 191 -7.96 2.25 1.33
C VAL A 191 -8.29 1.08 2.25
N PRO A 192 -7.38 0.70 3.16
CA PRO A 192 -7.69 -0.32 4.16
C PRO A 192 -8.98 0.02 4.91
N ALA A 193 -9.93 -0.91 4.92
CA ALA A 193 -11.05 -0.80 5.85
C ALA A 193 -10.47 -1.02 7.23
N SER A 194 -10.58 -0.02 8.12
CA SER A 194 -10.26 -0.25 9.54
C SER A 194 -10.98 -1.52 9.95
N SER A 195 -10.27 -2.42 10.65
CA SER A 195 -10.92 -3.59 11.23
C SER A 195 -11.98 -3.03 12.17
N VAL A 196 -13.22 -2.95 11.68
CA VAL A 196 -14.39 -2.60 12.46
C VAL A 196 -14.28 -3.46 13.71
N PRO A 197 -14.28 -2.87 14.92
CA PRO A 197 -13.88 -3.57 16.14
C PRO A 197 -14.53 -4.95 16.21
N GLU A 198 -13.69 -5.99 16.07
CA GLU A 198 -14.15 -7.35 16.25
C GLU A 198 -14.61 -7.55 17.70
N PRO A 199 -15.61 -8.41 17.90
CA PRO A 199 -16.78 -8.11 18.68
C PRO A 199 -16.55 -8.33 20.17
N MET A 200 -15.83 -7.42 20.82
CA MET A 200 -15.93 -7.32 22.28
C MET A 200 -17.38 -7.01 22.70
N THR A 201 -18.20 -6.43 21.82
CA THR A 201 -19.65 -6.37 22.00
C THR A 201 -20.34 -7.73 21.94
N MET A 202 -19.95 -8.69 21.09
CA MET A 202 -20.54 -10.04 21.15
C MET A 202 -20.04 -10.83 22.37
N GLY A 203 -18.77 -10.65 22.76
CA GLY A 203 -18.26 -11.20 24.02
C GLY A 203 -18.99 -10.61 25.23
N LEU A 204 -19.28 -9.31 25.23
CA LEU A 204 -19.97 -8.62 26.31
C LEU A 204 -21.49 -8.91 26.33
N ILE A 205 -22.14 -8.99 25.17
CA ILE A 205 -23.56 -9.35 25.06
C ILE A 205 -23.76 -10.83 25.38
N GLY A 206 -22.93 -11.71 24.81
CA GLY A 206 -22.95 -13.15 25.09
C GLY A 206 -22.58 -13.47 26.54
N GLY A 207 -21.52 -12.86 27.06
CA GLY A 207 -21.09 -13.01 28.45
C GLY A 207 -22.09 -12.42 29.44
N GLY A 208 -22.66 -11.25 29.15
CA GLY A 208 -23.68 -10.60 29.96
C GLY A 208 -24.95 -11.45 30.06
N LEU A 209 -25.48 -11.94 28.93
CA LEU A 209 -26.67 -12.79 28.91
C LEU A 209 -26.46 -14.13 29.63
N ALA A 210 -25.28 -14.75 29.49
CA ALA A 210 -24.94 -15.97 30.21
C ALA A 210 -24.90 -15.75 31.74
N PHE A 211 -24.33 -14.63 32.20
CA PHE A 211 -24.31 -14.26 33.62
C PHE A 211 -25.72 -14.03 34.17
N PHE A 212 -26.57 -13.28 33.47
CA PHE A 212 -27.95 -13.04 33.90
C PHE A 212 -28.79 -14.33 33.89
N GLY A 213 -28.61 -15.20 32.89
CA GLY A 213 -29.27 -16.51 32.82
C GLY A 213 -28.90 -17.41 33.99
N LEU A 214 -27.61 -17.55 34.31
CA LEU A 214 -27.12 -18.35 35.43
C LEU A 214 -27.55 -17.79 36.80
N ALA A 215 -27.60 -16.47 36.96
CA ALA A 215 -28.10 -15.81 38.16
C ALA A 215 -29.59 -16.12 38.41
N ARG A 216 -30.42 -16.14 37.36
CA ARG A 216 -31.85 -16.47 37.45
C ARG A 216 -32.08 -17.94 37.82
N LEU A 217 -31.32 -18.87 37.25
CA LEU A 217 -31.38 -20.29 37.57
C LEU A 217 -31.00 -20.59 39.03
N ARG A 218 -30.03 -19.86 39.59
CA ARG A 218 -29.65 -19.99 41.01
C ARG A 218 -30.75 -19.49 41.95
N LYS A 219 -31.46 -18.42 41.60
CA LYS A 219 -32.57 -17.90 42.41
C LYS A 219 -33.78 -18.84 42.40
N ALA A 220 -34.10 -19.45 41.26
CA ALA A 220 -35.21 -20.40 41.12
C ALA A 220 -35.02 -21.72 41.89
N ARG A 221 -33.78 -22.12 42.20
CA ARG A 221 -33.48 -23.32 43.01
C ARG A 221 -33.57 -23.11 44.52
N LYS A 222 -33.67 -21.86 44.99
CA LYS A 222 -33.77 -21.51 46.42
C LYS A 222 -35.20 -21.17 46.86
N ALA A 223 -36.14 -21.10 45.93
CA ALA A 223 -37.58 -21.01 46.19
C ALA A 223 -38.19 -22.40 46.05
#